data_AF-A0A815TYW4-F1
#
_entry.id   AF-A0A815TYW4-F1
#
_cell.length_a   1.000
_cell.length_b   1.000
_cell.length_c   1.000
_cell.angle_alpha   90.00
_cell.angle_beta   90.00
_cell.angle_gamma   90.00
#
_symmetry.space_group_name_H-M   'P 1'
#
loop_
_entity.id
_entity.type
_entity.pdbx_description
1 polymer ?
#
loop_
_entity_poly.entity_id
_entity_poly.type
_entity_poly.pdbx_seq_one_letter_code
_entity_poly.pdbx_strand_id
1 'polypeptide(L)'
;MNEVEQTIFTLINDHRENHGLPSLQPSANLAFVARTHAIDLVENEPDVDGGNMHSWSDKGNWKPVRYTRDHAQAHLMWSKPSEISNYKYTGYE
;
A
#
# COMPACT_ATOMS: atom_id res chain seq x y z
N MET A 1 -13.50 5.09 2.71
CA MET A 1 -13.11 3.78 3.26
C MET A 1 -14.37 2.95 3.32
N ASN A 2 -14.41 1.78 2.68
CA ASN A 2 -15.61 0.95 2.64
C ASN A 2 -15.80 0.15 3.95
N GLU A 3 -16.92 -0.55 4.11
CA GLU A 3 -17.24 -1.28 5.34
C GLU A 3 -16.24 -2.40 5.67
N VAL A 4 -15.71 -3.08 4.65
CA VAL A 4 -14.71 -4.14 4.81
C VAL A 4 -13.40 -3.55 5.34
N GLU A 5 -12.93 -2.44 4.76
CA GLU A 5 -11.73 -1.73 5.20
C GLU A 5 -11.88 -1.21 6.64
N GLN A 6 -13.05 -0.69 7.00
CA GLN A 6 -13.34 -0.26 8.37
C GLN A 6 -13.30 -1.45 9.35
N THR A 7 -13.86 -2.59 8.95
CA THR A 7 -13.86 -3.82 9.76
C THR A 7 -12.43 -4.33 10.00
N ILE A 8 -11.62 -4.39 8.94
CA ILE A 8 -10.19 -4.78 9.05
C ILE A 8 -9.45 -3.84 10.00
N PHE A 9 -9.70 -2.52 9.88
CA PHE A 9 -9.06 -1.53 10.75
C PHE A 9 -9.43 -1.70 12.23
N THR A 10 -10.70 -1.98 12.53
CA THR A 10 -11.15 -2.29 13.89
C THR A 10 -10.44 -3.53 14.42
N LEU A 11 -10.40 -4.63 13.65
CA LEU A 11 -9.71 -5.86 14.07
C LEU A 11 -8.22 -5.65 14.34
N ILE A 12 -7.55 -4.81 13.56
CA ILE A 12 -6.14 -4.44 13.79
C ILE A 12 -6.00 -3.68 15.11
N ASN A 13 -6.88 -2.71 15.38
CA ASN A 13 -6.82 -1.94 16.62
C ASN A 13 -7.17 -2.78 17.86
N ASP A 14 -8.14 -3.69 17.75
CA ASP A 14 -8.45 -4.65 18.82
C ASP A 14 -7.24 -5.56 19.11
N HIS A 15 -6.55 -6.04 18.07
CA HIS A 15 -5.33 -6.82 18.23
C HIS A 15 -4.21 -6.02 18.91
N ARG A 16 -4.05 -4.74 18.54
CA ARG A 16 -3.07 -3.84 19.16
C ARG A 16 -3.36 -3.59 20.63
N GLU A 17 -4.62 -3.33 20.96
CA GLU A 17 -5.07 -3.12 22.35
C GLU A 17 -4.80 -4.36 23.20
N ASN A 18 -5.09 -5.55 22.69
CA ASN A 18 -4.79 -6.82 23.36
C ASN A 18 -3.28 -7.03 23.65
N HIS A 19 -2.40 -6.34 22.91
CA HIS A 19 -0.94 -6.37 23.12
C HIS A 19 -0.42 -5.11 23.83
N GLY A 20 -1.30 -4.27 24.38
CA GLY A 20 -0.93 -3.03 25.07
C GLY A 20 -0.34 -1.96 24.15
N LEU A 21 -0.62 -2.03 22.84
CA LEU A 21 -0.17 -1.05 21.86
C LEU A 21 -1.25 0.00 21.61
N PRO A 22 -0.88 1.27 21.36
CA PRO A 22 -1.85 2.34 21.12
C PRO A 22 -2.60 2.11 19.79
N SER A 23 -3.89 2.46 19.76
CA SER A 23 -4.70 2.39 18.54
C SER A 23 -4.16 3.32 17.45
N LEU A 24 -4.25 2.87 16.20
CA LEU A 24 -3.95 3.67 15.03
C LEU A 24 -5.12 4.59 14.70
N GLN A 25 -4.84 5.65 13.93
CA GLN A 25 -5.87 6.51 13.35
C GLN A 25 -6.09 6.12 11.88
N PRO A 26 -7.35 5.97 11.42
CA PRO A 26 -7.62 5.57 10.05
C PRO A 26 -7.27 6.70 9.08
N SER A 27 -6.69 6.35 7.93
CA SER A 27 -6.38 7.30 6.85
C SER A 27 -7.08 6.87 5.56
N ALA A 28 -8.04 7.66 5.10
CA ALA A 28 -8.75 7.39 3.86
C ALA A 28 -7.81 7.37 2.64
N ASN A 29 -6.75 8.19 2.65
CA ASN A 29 -5.76 8.21 1.59
C ASN A 29 -4.93 6.92 1.58
N LEU A 30 -4.47 6.42 2.74
CA LEU A 30 -3.69 5.18 2.80
C LEU A 30 -4.54 3.95 2.47
N ALA A 31 -5.81 3.94 2.90
CA ALA A 31 -6.74 2.89 2.51
C ALA A 31 -6.99 2.89 0.98
N PHE A 32 -7.08 4.07 0.36
CA PHE A 32 -7.17 4.19 -1.10
C PHE A 32 -5.92 3.62 -1.78
N VAL A 33 -4.73 3.98 -1.32
CA VAL A 33 -3.45 3.48 -1.83
C VAL A 33 -3.38 1.95 -1.76
N ALA A 34 -3.65 1.39 -0.57
CA ALA A 34 -3.57 -0.05 -0.34
C ALA A 34 -4.55 -0.83 -1.22
N ARG A 35 -5.78 -0.32 -1.39
CA ARG A 35 -6.77 -0.95 -2.28
C ARG A 35 -6.34 -0.86 -3.73
N THR A 36 -5.85 0.29 -4.19
CA THR A 36 -5.34 0.47 -5.55
C THR A 36 -4.19 -0.50 -5.84
N HIS A 37 -3.25 -0.65 -4.91
CA HIS A 37 -2.14 -1.59 -5.03
C HIS A 37 -2.60 -3.05 -5.10
N ALA A 38 -3.52 -3.44 -4.21
CA ALA A 38 -4.07 -4.80 -4.21
C ALA A 38 -4.79 -5.15 -5.52
N ILE A 39 -5.51 -4.19 -6.11
CA ILE A 39 -6.14 -4.36 -7.44
C ILE A 39 -5.06 -4.51 -8.51
N ASP A 40 -4.02 -3.67 -8.49
CA ASP A 40 -2.93 -3.72 -9.46
C ASP A 40 -2.17 -5.06 -9.45
N LEU A 41 -1.91 -5.60 -8.24
CA LEU A 41 -1.29 -6.92 -8.07
C LEU A 41 -2.13 -8.04 -8.70
N VAL A 42 -3.45 -8.01 -8.50
CA VAL A 42 -4.35 -9.06 -9.00
C VAL A 42 -4.60 -8.93 -10.51
N GLU A 43 -4.74 -7.72 -11.03
CA GLU A 43 -5.12 -7.51 -12.42
C GLU A 43 -3.93 -7.48 -13.38
N ASN A 44 -2.76 -7.02 -12.92
CA ASN A 44 -1.62 -6.73 -13.79
C ASN A 44 -0.34 -7.51 -13.44
N GLU A 45 -0.36 -8.27 -12.34
CA GLU A 45 0.72 -9.18 -11.90
C GLU A 45 2.14 -8.56 -11.98
N PRO A 46 2.38 -7.30 -11.55
CA PRO A 46 3.70 -6.66 -11.67
C PRO A 46 4.77 -7.32 -10.78
N ASP A 47 4.36 -8.21 -9.89
CA ASP A 47 5.21 -9.02 -9.01
C ASP A 47 5.81 -10.26 -9.69
N VAL A 48 5.37 -10.63 -10.90
CA VAL A 48 5.95 -11.74 -11.68
C VAL A 48 7.19 -11.32 -12.47
N ASP A 49 7.92 -12.29 -13.03
CA ASP A 49 9.11 -12.08 -13.87
C ASP A 49 10.23 -11.24 -13.19
N GLY A 50 10.53 -11.55 -11.93
CA GLY A 50 11.62 -10.92 -11.17
C GLY A 50 11.23 -9.66 -10.42
N GLY A 51 9.93 -9.31 -10.39
CA GLY A 51 9.36 -8.40 -9.40
C GLY A 51 9.09 -9.08 -8.06
N ASN A 52 8.45 -8.36 -7.15
CA ASN A 52 7.82 -8.90 -5.94
C ASN A 52 6.56 -8.08 -5.61
N MET A 53 5.92 -8.37 -4.47
CA MET A 53 4.65 -7.74 -4.07
C MET A 53 4.72 -6.20 -3.82
N HIS A 54 5.91 -5.59 -3.90
CA HIS A 54 6.10 -4.13 -3.86
C HIS A 54 6.21 -3.51 -5.26
N SER A 55 6.08 -4.31 -6.31
CA SER A 55 6.06 -3.83 -7.70
C SER A 55 4.72 -3.15 -8.02
N TRP A 56 4.77 -2.07 -8.79
CA TRP A 56 3.59 -1.40 -9.35
C TRP A 56 3.66 -1.43 -10.87
N SER A 57 2.57 -1.80 -11.52
CA SER A 57 2.46 -1.91 -12.97
C SER A 57 2.45 -0.53 -13.66
N ASP A 58 2.46 -0.55 -14.99
CA ASP A 58 2.32 0.64 -15.84
C ASP A 58 0.86 0.99 -16.19
N LYS A 59 -0.12 0.35 -15.53
CA LYS A 59 -1.55 0.48 -15.86
C LYS A 59 -2.29 1.58 -15.09
N GLY A 60 -1.58 2.33 -14.26
CA GLY A 60 -2.14 3.42 -13.47
C GLY A 60 -1.51 4.78 -13.73
N ASN A 61 -2.05 5.80 -13.06
CA ASN A 61 -1.51 7.16 -13.07
C ASN A 61 -0.45 7.34 -11.97
N TRP A 62 0.56 6.48 -11.99
CA TRP A 62 1.72 6.49 -11.09
C TRP A 62 2.96 6.09 -11.87
N LYS A 63 4.14 6.28 -11.30
CA LYS A 63 5.37 5.80 -11.91
C LYS A 63 5.49 4.28 -11.70
N PRO A 64 5.57 3.45 -12.74
CA PRO A 64 5.72 2.01 -12.56
C PRO A 64 7.03 1.68 -11.83
N VAL A 65 7.01 0.63 -11.03
CA VAL A 65 8.22 0.09 -10.38
C VAL A 65 8.22 -1.42 -10.46
N ARG A 66 9.28 -1.99 -11.03
CA ARG A 66 9.60 -3.41 -10.84
C ARG A 66 10.48 -3.51 -9.62
N TYR A 67 9.93 -3.98 -8.51
CA TYR A 67 10.65 -4.01 -7.25
C TYR A 67 11.49 -5.28 -7.14
N THR A 68 12.82 -5.10 -7.14
CA THR A 68 13.81 -6.18 -7.07
C THR A 68 14.39 -6.35 -5.67
N ARG A 69 14.99 -7.52 -5.39
CA ARG A 69 15.57 -7.87 -4.08
C ARG A 69 16.72 -6.96 -3.62
N ASP A 70 17.32 -6.20 -4.51
CA ASP A 70 18.37 -5.23 -4.18
C ASP A 70 17.81 -3.92 -3.62
N HIS A 71 16.49 -3.75 -3.59
CA HIS A 71 15.78 -2.56 -3.12
C HIS A 71 16.22 -1.27 -3.81
N ALA A 72 16.86 -1.34 -4.98
CA ALA A 72 17.43 -0.18 -5.66
C ALA A 72 16.38 0.89 -6.03
N GLN A 73 15.12 0.47 -6.17
CA GLN A 73 13.98 1.31 -6.53
C GLN A 73 13.04 1.61 -5.35
N ALA A 74 13.45 1.39 -4.09
CA ALA A 74 12.57 1.53 -2.92
C ALA A 74 11.88 2.91 -2.82
N HIS A 75 12.59 3.97 -3.21
CA HIS A 75 12.04 5.33 -3.25
C HIS A 75 10.80 5.50 -4.14
N LEU A 76 10.67 4.69 -5.20
CA LEU A 76 9.51 4.72 -6.10
C LEU A 76 8.28 4.03 -5.51
N MET A 77 8.47 3.06 -4.61
CA MET A 77 7.38 2.49 -3.82
C MET A 77 6.97 3.51 -2.74
N TRP A 78 7.94 4.14 -2.08
CA TRP A 78 7.64 5.09 -1.00
C TRP A 78 6.91 6.34 -1.46
N SER A 79 7.08 6.75 -2.71
CA SER A 79 6.39 7.91 -3.29
C SER A 79 4.93 7.64 -3.66
N LYS A 80 4.48 6.37 -3.67
CA LYS A 80 3.14 5.99 -4.17
C LYS A 80 2.00 6.74 -3.51
N PRO A 81 1.94 6.91 -2.18
CA PRO A 81 0.86 7.69 -1.58
C PRO A 81 0.77 9.13 -2.09
N SER A 82 1.90 9.77 -2.39
CA SER A 82 1.93 11.13 -2.91
C SER A 82 1.63 11.22 -4.41
N GLU A 83 1.83 10.12 -5.16
CA GLU A 83 1.49 10.03 -6.58
C GLU A 83 -0.02 9.84 -6.78
N ILE A 84 -0.65 9.01 -5.95
CA ILE A 84 -2.05 8.57 -6.17
C ILE A 84 -3.07 9.19 -5.21
N SER A 85 -2.62 9.93 -4.20
CA SER A 85 -3.50 10.58 -3.23
C SER A 85 -2.95 11.91 -2.73
N ASN A 86 -3.73 12.63 -1.94
CA ASN A 86 -3.29 13.87 -1.28
C ASN A 86 -2.43 13.63 -0.01
N TYR A 87 -1.91 12.41 0.17
CA TYR A 87 -1.05 12.07 1.31
C TYR A 87 0.35 12.63 1.09
N LYS A 88 0.81 13.48 2.04
CA LYS A 88 2.05 14.27 1.88
C LYS A 88 3.33 13.55 2.34
N TYR A 89 3.20 12.36 2.93
CA TYR A 89 4.32 11.63 3.49
C TYR A 89 4.59 10.35 2.70
N THR A 90 5.73 9.72 2.95
CA THR A 90 6.09 8.45 2.34
C THR A 90 5.19 7.32 2.84
N GLY A 91 4.82 6.41 1.95
CA GLY A 91 4.26 5.11 2.30
C GLY A 91 5.38 4.11 2.49
N TYR A 92 5.23 3.20 3.45
CA TYR A 92 6.13 2.06 3.55
C TYR A 92 5.27 0.81 3.39
N GLU A 93 5.71 -0.09 2.52
CA GLU A 93 5.11 -1.39 2.26
C GLU A 93 6.15 -2.47 2.51
#